data_AF-A0A351Z4X3-F1
#
_entry.id   AF-A0A351Z4X3-F1
#
_cell.length_a   1.000
_cell.length_b   1.000
_cell.length_c   1.000
_cell.angle_alpha   90.00
_cell.angle_beta   90.00
_cell.angle_gamma   90.00
#
_symmetry.space_group_name_H-M   'P 1'
#
loop_
_entity.id
_entity.type
_entity.pdbx_description
1 polymer ?
#
loop_
_entity_poly.entity_id
_entity_poly.type
_entity_poly.pdbx_seq_one_letter_code
_entity_poly.pdbx_strand_id
1 'polypeptide(L)'
;MTKGEAQRSIRPFYEAVKYEPGREEKIEMRCHRIQKRLAAYQDGEIGEKARERIATHLEGCPACRSAYAELGLLWRSLEKIPEIEASAGFERRLSERIKAIPEPRSRWRFPWVSWVDQWRLAPAMAVVLLLVGAVLGGYLGNTLVSGFSSAPAQVQASRTATDIVSFRAFSAAPPGTLGDGYLRMAHFTQEVRK
;
A
#
# COMPACT_ATOMS: atom_id res chain seq x y z
N MET A 1 52.19 -29.25 -10.25
CA MET A 1 51.62 -28.33 -9.23
C MET A 1 50.91 -27.20 -9.97
N THR A 2 49.64 -27.42 -10.29
CA THR A 2 48.82 -26.49 -11.07
C THR A 2 47.66 -26.01 -10.20
N LYS A 3 47.68 -24.71 -9.91
CA LYS A 3 46.57 -23.93 -9.36
C LYS A 3 45.49 -23.81 -10.44
N GLY A 4 44.32 -24.36 -10.22
CA GLY A 4 43.17 -24.16 -11.10
C GLY A 4 42.09 -25.16 -10.72
N GLU A 5 40.83 -24.73 -10.77
CA GLU A 5 39.64 -25.55 -10.55
C GLU A 5 39.28 -25.83 -9.08
N ALA A 6 38.51 -24.91 -8.49
CA ALA A 6 37.30 -25.27 -7.73
C ALA A 6 36.59 -24.02 -7.15
N GLN A 7 36.49 -22.91 -7.90
CA GLN A 7 35.42 -21.94 -7.64
C GLN A 7 34.17 -22.39 -8.39
N ARG A 8 33.51 -23.43 -7.87
CA ARG A 8 32.15 -23.81 -8.30
C ARG A 8 31.18 -22.87 -7.60
N SER A 9 31.01 -21.69 -8.19
CA SER A 9 29.83 -20.84 -8.21
C SER A 9 28.62 -21.42 -7.46
N ILE A 10 28.52 -21.15 -6.15
CA ILE A 10 27.27 -21.31 -5.40
C ILE A 10 26.41 -20.10 -5.79
N ARG A 11 25.66 -20.21 -6.89
CA ARG A 11 24.56 -19.29 -7.15
C ARG A 11 23.43 -19.65 -6.17
N PRO A 12 22.88 -18.69 -5.44
CA PRO A 12 21.78 -18.99 -4.54
C PRO A 12 20.53 -19.38 -5.34
N PHE A 13 19.93 -20.50 -4.96
CA PHE A 13 18.72 -21.07 -5.56
C PHE A 13 17.47 -20.16 -5.42
N TYR A 14 17.53 -19.10 -4.60
CA TYR A 14 16.36 -18.28 -4.26
C TYR A 14 15.98 -17.22 -5.32
N GLU A 15 16.78 -16.99 -6.36
CA GLU A 15 16.65 -15.80 -7.22
C GLU A 15 15.71 -15.97 -8.43
N ALA A 16 15.01 -17.11 -8.54
CA ALA A 16 14.19 -17.44 -9.70
C ALA A 16 12.66 -17.49 -9.45
N VAL A 17 12.16 -17.10 -8.28
CA VAL A 17 10.70 -17.05 -8.04
C VAL A 17 10.20 -15.62 -8.21
N LYS A 18 10.01 -15.21 -9.46
CA LYS A 18 9.22 -14.01 -9.77
C LYS A 18 7.75 -14.31 -9.48
N TYR A 19 7.23 -13.70 -8.42
CA TYR A 19 5.79 -13.65 -8.12
C TYR A 19 5.16 -12.53 -8.95
N GLU A 20 4.41 -12.89 -9.99
CA GLU A 20 3.55 -11.94 -10.72
C GLU A 20 2.10 -12.08 -10.21
N PRO A 21 1.54 -11.03 -9.56
CA PRO A 21 0.16 -11.05 -9.12
C PRO A 21 -0.75 -10.59 -10.27
N GLY A 22 -1.82 -11.34 -10.53
CA GLY A 22 -2.94 -10.82 -11.34
C GLY A 22 -3.34 -11.67 -12.54
N ARG A 23 -3.73 -12.92 -12.31
CA ARG A 23 -4.63 -13.61 -13.26
C ARG A 23 -5.70 -14.36 -12.49
N GLU A 24 -6.92 -13.84 -12.54
CA GLU A 24 -8.15 -14.53 -12.16
C GLU A 24 -8.25 -15.83 -12.97
N GLU A 25 -8.01 -16.98 -12.33
CA GLU A 25 -8.09 -18.28 -12.99
C GLU A 25 -9.05 -19.17 -12.21
N LYS A 26 -10.16 -19.49 -12.90
CA LYS A 26 -11.27 -20.35 -12.48
C LYS A 26 -10.75 -21.60 -11.76
N ILE A 27 -11.23 -21.79 -10.55
CA ILE A 27 -10.72 -22.72 -9.55
C ILE A 27 -11.24 -24.13 -9.85
N GLU A 28 -10.47 -24.89 -10.60
CA GLU A 28 -10.33 -26.32 -10.33
C GLU A 28 -8.99 -26.50 -9.63
N MET A 29 -9.03 -27.01 -8.40
CA MET A 29 -7.85 -27.30 -7.60
C MET A 29 -7.11 -28.50 -8.20
N ARG A 30 -6.37 -28.26 -9.27
CA ARG A 30 -5.49 -29.24 -9.91
C ARG A 30 -4.47 -29.72 -8.88
N CYS A 31 -4.28 -31.03 -8.77
CA CYS A 31 -3.35 -31.67 -7.82
C CYS A 31 -1.97 -31.00 -7.81
N HIS A 32 -1.46 -30.63 -8.98
CA HIS A 32 -0.19 -29.92 -9.14
C HIS A 32 -0.10 -28.59 -8.34
N ARG A 33 -1.19 -27.82 -8.25
CA ARG A 33 -1.20 -26.58 -7.44
C ARG A 33 -1.21 -26.88 -5.95
N ILE A 34 -1.87 -27.97 -5.54
CA ILE A 34 -1.92 -28.41 -4.15
C ILE A 34 -0.56 -28.91 -3.70
N GLN A 35 0.05 -29.80 -4.48
CA GLN A 35 1.38 -30.34 -4.21
C GLN A 35 2.43 -29.25 -4.02
N LYS A 36 2.41 -28.19 -4.86
CA LYS A 36 3.30 -27.03 -4.70
C LYS A 36 3.11 -26.23 -3.41
N ARG A 37 1.97 -26.37 -2.75
CA ARG A 37 1.60 -25.64 -1.53
C ARG A 37 1.60 -26.52 -0.27
N LEU A 38 1.92 -27.81 -0.38
CA LEU A 38 1.91 -28.73 0.77
C LEU A 38 2.95 -28.37 1.84
N ALA A 39 4.13 -27.89 1.46
CA ALA A 39 5.14 -27.41 2.40
C ALA A 39 4.65 -26.20 3.20
N ALA A 40 4.24 -25.13 2.51
CA ALA A 40 3.65 -23.97 3.18
C ALA A 40 2.39 -24.31 4.00
N TYR A 41 1.60 -25.31 3.58
CA TYR A 41 0.48 -25.83 4.35
C TYR A 41 0.93 -26.47 5.66
N GLN A 42 2.00 -27.27 5.63
CA GLN A 42 2.61 -27.91 6.79
C GLN A 42 3.23 -26.91 7.76
N ASP A 43 3.92 -25.91 7.23
CA ASP A 43 4.59 -24.85 8.00
C ASP A 43 3.61 -23.80 8.54
N GLY A 44 2.33 -23.87 8.16
CA GLY A 44 1.29 -22.95 8.60
C GLY A 44 1.28 -21.61 7.86
N GLU A 45 2.13 -21.41 6.86
CA GLU A 45 2.34 -20.17 6.09
C GLU A 45 1.28 -19.91 5.01
N ILE A 46 0.07 -20.45 5.18
CA ILE A 46 -1.04 -20.26 4.25
C ILE A 46 -2.21 -19.57 4.93
N GLY A 47 -2.90 -18.71 4.18
CA GLY A 47 -4.14 -18.08 4.64
C GLY A 47 -5.27 -19.09 4.86
N GLU A 48 -6.19 -18.76 5.77
CA GLU A 48 -7.29 -19.63 6.21
C GLU A 48 -8.14 -20.20 5.05
N LYS A 49 -8.56 -19.35 4.11
CA LYS A 49 -9.32 -19.77 2.91
C LYS A 49 -8.55 -20.74 2.00
N ALA A 50 -7.22 -20.71 2.01
CA ALA A 50 -6.40 -21.64 1.24
C ALA A 50 -6.20 -22.95 2.01
N ARG A 51 -6.11 -22.88 3.34
CA ARG A 51 -6.01 -24.03 4.24
C ARG A 51 -7.23 -24.93 4.13
N GLU A 52 -8.43 -24.36 4.22
CA GLU A 52 -9.69 -25.10 4.08
C GLU A 52 -9.76 -25.83 2.73
N ARG A 53 -9.48 -25.10 1.64
CA ARG A 53 -9.43 -25.68 0.30
C ARG A 53 -8.46 -26.86 0.20
N ILE A 54 -7.23 -26.71 0.70
CA ILE A 54 -6.23 -27.78 0.67
C ILE A 54 -6.70 -28.97 1.51
N ALA A 55 -7.28 -28.75 2.69
CA ALA A 55 -7.82 -29.79 3.54
C ALA A 55 -8.91 -30.60 2.81
N THR A 56 -9.91 -29.93 2.22
CA THR A 56 -10.96 -30.58 1.42
C THR A 56 -10.38 -31.39 0.27
N HIS A 57 -9.32 -30.92 -0.38
CA HIS A 57 -8.67 -31.66 -1.46
C HIS A 57 -7.91 -32.90 -0.95
N LEU A 58 -7.28 -32.84 0.23
CA LEU A 58 -6.61 -33.99 0.84
C LEU A 58 -7.61 -35.08 1.28
N GLU A 59 -8.84 -34.69 1.64
CA GLU A 59 -9.95 -35.61 1.91
C GLU A 59 -10.42 -36.33 0.64
N GLY A 60 -10.48 -35.63 -0.50
CA GLY A 60 -10.96 -36.19 -1.77
C GLY A 60 -9.90 -36.83 -2.67
N CYS A 61 -8.61 -36.53 -2.49
CA CYS A 61 -7.55 -36.96 -3.41
C CYS A 61 -6.48 -37.83 -2.71
N PRO A 62 -6.45 -39.15 -2.98
CA PRO A 62 -5.45 -40.04 -2.37
C PRO A 62 -4.01 -39.71 -2.80
N ALA A 63 -3.79 -39.26 -4.03
CA ALA A 63 -2.45 -38.91 -4.54
C ALA A 63 -1.85 -37.67 -3.85
N CYS A 64 -2.67 -36.66 -3.52
CA CYS A 64 -2.20 -35.52 -2.75
C CYS A 64 -2.00 -35.87 -1.27
N ARG A 65 -2.81 -36.79 -0.74
CA ARG A 65 -2.64 -37.31 0.63
C ARG A 65 -1.35 -38.10 0.79
N SER A 66 -0.99 -38.96 -0.19
CA SER A 66 0.27 -39.68 -0.17
C SER A 66 1.46 -38.73 -0.27
N ALA A 67 1.42 -37.74 -1.16
CA ALA A 67 2.46 -36.72 -1.27
C ALA A 67 2.64 -35.92 0.03
N TYR A 68 1.55 -35.59 0.72
CA TYR A 68 1.61 -34.92 2.02
C TYR A 68 2.22 -35.83 3.12
N ALA A 69 1.88 -37.10 3.12
CA ALA A 69 2.45 -38.08 4.05
C ALA A 69 3.96 -38.29 3.81
N GLU A 70 4.39 -38.39 2.55
CA GLU A 70 5.80 -38.49 2.17
C GLU A 70 6.60 -37.28 2.66
N LEU A 71 6.06 -36.06 2.48
CA LEU A 71 6.67 -34.85 3.01
C LEU A 71 6.82 -34.91 4.54
N GLY A 72 5.80 -35.38 5.25
CA GLY A 72 5.87 -35.60 6.71
C GLY A 72 6.94 -36.60 7.13
N LEU A 73 7.16 -37.67 6.35
CA LEU A 73 8.24 -38.65 6.61
C LEU A 73 9.63 -38.05 6.41
N LEU A 74 9.80 -37.21 5.39
CA LEU A 74 11.04 -36.47 5.18
C LEU A 74 11.34 -35.58 6.38
N TRP A 75 10.38 -34.78 6.84
CA TRP A 75 10.55 -33.90 8.00
C TRP A 75 10.92 -34.65 9.29
N ARG A 76 10.25 -35.76 9.59
CA ARG A 76 10.60 -36.61 10.75
C ARG A 76 12.01 -37.21 10.66
N SER A 77 12.53 -37.36 9.44
CA SER A 77 13.90 -37.85 9.23
C SER A 77 14.91 -36.75 9.50
N LEU A 78 14.59 -35.49 9.20
CA LEU A 78 15.42 -34.34 9.57
C LEU A 78 15.43 -34.09 11.09
N GLU A 79 14.34 -34.38 11.80
CA GLU A 79 14.27 -34.20 13.26
C GLU A 79 15.25 -35.10 14.04
N LYS A 80 15.76 -36.16 13.40
CA LYS A 80 16.78 -37.05 13.99
C LYS A 80 18.20 -36.48 13.90
N ILE A 81 18.40 -35.34 13.26
CA ILE A 81 19.70 -34.70 13.16
C ILE A 81 20.07 -34.17 14.55
N PRO A 82 21.27 -34.50 15.09
CA PRO A 82 21.68 -34.04 16.41
C PRO A 82 21.70 -32.51 16.45
N GLU A 83 21.19 -31.95 17.55
CA GLU A 83 21.22 -30.52 17.78
C GLU A 83 22.68 -30.05 17.87
N ILE A 84 23.03 -29.07 17.04
CA ILE A 84 24.39 -28.52 17.00
C ILE A 84 24.45 -27.40 18.04
N GLU A 85 25.17 -27.62 19.14
CA GLU A 85 25.44 -26.56 20.09
C GLU A 85 26.31 -25.47 19.45
N ALA A 86 25.89 -24.21 19.61
CA ALA A 86 26.68 -23.08 19.16
C ALA A 86 27.98 -22.99 19.98
N SER A 87 29.12 -22.80 19.30
CA SER A 87 30.41 -22.59 19.96
C SER A 87 30.35 -21.44 20.97
N ALA A 88 31.11 -21.54 22.07
CA ALA A 88 31.23 -20.47 23.05
C ALA A 88 31.53 -19.10 22.37
N GLY A 89 30.75 -18.08 22.74
CA GLY A 89 30.87 -16.73 22.19
C GLY A 89 30.29 -16.51 20.79
N PHE A 90 29.58 -17.48 20.21
CA PHE A 90 28.89 -17.32 18.92
C PHE A 90 27.89 -16.16 18.96
N GLU A 91 27.06 -16.06 20.01
CA GLU A 91 26.07 -14.99 20.16
C GLU A 91 26.71 -13.60 20.16
N ARG A 92 27.85 -13.47 20.85
CA ARG A 92 28.61 -12.22 20.87
C ARG A 92 29.10 -11.85 19.48
N ARG A 93 29.76 -12.78 18.78
CA ARG A 93 30.27 -12.55 17.41
C ARG A 93 29.14 -12.26 16.43
N LEU A 94 27.99 -12.91 16.58
CA LEU A 94 26.80 -12.66 15.77
C LEU A 94 26.23 -11.26 16.05
N SER A 95 26.08 -10.87 17.31
CA SER A 95 25.59 -9.54 17.69
C SER A 95 26.50 -8.42 17.19
N GLU A 96 27.82 -8.58 17.31
CA GLU A 96 28.80 -7.63 16.78
C GLU A 96 28.66 -7.49 15.25
N ARG A 97 28.48 -8.61 14.52
CA ARG A 97 28.27 -8.59 13.07
C ARG A 97 26.96 -7.94 12.67
N ILE A 98 25.85 -8.23 13.35
CA ILE A 98 24.54 -7.63 13.06
C ILE A 98 24.60 -6.12 13.27
N LYS A 99 25.20 -5.66 14.37
CA LYS A 99 25.39 -4.22 14.65
C LYS A 99 26.32 -3.53 13.67
N ALA A 100 27.28 -4.26 13.10
CA ALA A 100 28.19 -3.75 12.09
C ALA A 100 27.54 -3.64 10.69
N ILE A 101 26.35 -4.23 10.47
CA ILE A 101 25.60 -4.02 9.23
C ILE A 101 25.11 -2.57 9.25
N PRO A 102 25.58 -1.71 8.33
CA PRO A 102 25.06 -0.36 8.25
C PRO A 102 23.56 -0.44 7.91
N GLU A 103 22.73 0.04 8.82
CA GLU A 103 21.30 0.30 8.57
C GLU A 103 21.16 0.97 7.20
N PRO A 104 20.25 0.50 6.31
CA PRO A 104 20.02 1.16 5.04
C PRO A 104 19.55 2.58 5.35
N ARG A 105 20.49 3.54 5.30
CA ARG A 105 20.19 4.95 5.47
C ARG A 105 19.10 5.26 4.47
N SER A 106 17.91 5.54 4.98
CA SER A 106 16.76 5.89 4.15
C SER A 106 17.21 6.90 3.11
N ARG A 107 17.13 6.48 1.83
CA ARG A 107 17.52 7.29 0.66
C ARG A 107 16.71 8.60 0.57
N TRP A 108 15.67 8.72 1.39
CA TRP A 108 14.71 9.81 1.44
C TRP A 108 14.78 10.62 2.75
N ARG A 109 15.94 10.64 3.44
CA ARG A 109 16.17 11.66 4.47
C ARG A 109 16.42 12.99 3.79
N PHE A 110 15.35 13.76 3.56
CA PHE A 110 15.45 15.15 3.15
C PHE A 110 16.28 15.92 4.19
N PRO A 111 17.28 16.71 3.76
CA PRO A 111 18.24 17.37 4.65
C PRO A 111 17.61 18.42 5.58
N TRP A 112 16.34 18.81 5.37
CA TRP A 112 15.60 19.68 6.28
C TRP A 112 15.02 18.94 7.51
N VAL A 113 14.86 17.61 7.47
CA VAL A 113 14.19 16.86 8.56
C VAL A 113 15.15 16.63 9.73
N SER A 114 16.45 16.56 9.46
CA SER A 114 17.48 16.48 10.49
C SER A 114 17.59 17.75 11.35
N TRP A 115 17.10 18.90 10.87
CA TRP A 115 17.07 20.14 11.64
C TRP A 115 15.88 20.19 12.61
N VAL A 116 14.84 19.39 12.35
CA VAL A 116 13.65 19.24 13.20
C VAL A 116 13.91 18.31 14.39
N ASP A 117 14.69 17.23 14.19
CA ASP A 117 15.06 16.29 15.27
C ASP A 117 15.91 16.95 16.38
N GLN A 118 16.60 18.06 16.08
CA GLN A 118 17.41 18.82 17.06
C GLN A 118 16.55 19.82 17.88
N TRP A 119 15.31 20.10 17.48
CA TRP A 119 14.41 21.00 18.22
C TRP A 119 13.60 20.25 19.29
N ARG A 120 14.28 19.90 20.39
CA ARG A 120 13.65 19.41 21.65
C ARG A 120 12.69 20.41 22.33
N LEU A 121 12.47 21.58 21.74
CA LEU A 121 11.58 22.67 22.20
C LEU A 121 10.27 22.76 21.37
N ALA A 122 10.00 21.78 20.51
CA ALA A 122 8.87 21.76 19.56
C ALA A 122 7.47 22.05 20.14
N PRO A 123 7.06 21.58 21.35
CA PRO A 123 5.69 21.82 21.79
C PRO A 123 5.43 23.28 22.20
N ALA A 124 6.41 23.98 22.76
CA ALA A 124 6.25 25.37 23.20
C ALA A 124 6.11 26.34 22.03
N MET A 125 6.90 26.14 20.97
CA MET A 125 6.83 26.97 19.76
C MET A 125 5.53 26.77 18.98
N ALA A 126 4.97 25.55 18.96
CA ALA A 126 3.70 25.27 18.32
C ALA A 126 2.53 26.01 18.99
N VAL A 127 2.51 26.07 20.32
CA VAL A 127 1.50 26.84 21.09
C VAL A 127 1.62 28.33 20.81
N VAL A 128 2.84 28.88 20.80
CA VAL A 128 3.07 30.30 20.50
C VAL A 128 2.62 30.64 19.08
N LEU A 129 2.96 29.83 18.08
CA LEU A 129 2.54 30.06 16.69
C LEU A 129 1.02 29.96 16.52
N LEU A 130 0.36 29.02 17.20
CA LEU A 130 -1.10 28.93 17.20
C LEU A 130 -1.76 30.15 17.83
N LEU A 131 -1.25 30.62 18.97
CA LEU A 131 -1.78 31.82 19.65
C LEU A 131 -1.59 33.07 18.79
N VAL A 132 -0.40 33.25 18.20
CA VAL A 132 -0.12 34.38 17.30
C VAL A 132 -1.01 34.32 16.06
N GLY A 133 -1.16 33.14 15.45
CA GLY A 133 -2.03 32.94 14.29
C GLY A 133 -3.50 33.21 14.59
N ALA A 134 -4.00 32.76 15.75
CA ALA A 134 -5.38 32.99 16.18
C ALA A 134 -5.66 34.47 16.48
N VAL A 135 -4.73 35.16 17.15
CA VAL A 135 -4.87 36.61 17.45
C VAL A 135 -4.82 37.43 16.18
N LEU A 136 -3.85 37.15 15.29
CA LEU A 136 -3.70 37.88 14.04
C LEU A 136 -4.86 37.60 13.08
N GLY A 137 -5.27 36.34 12.95
CA GLY A 137 -6.44 35.95 12.15
C GLY A 137 -7.73 36.55 12.69
N GLY A 138 -7.92 36.56 14.01
CA GLY A 138 -9.07 37.21 14.66
C GLY A 138 -9.09 38.73 14.45
N TYR A 139 -7.93 39.39 14.54
CA TYR A 139 -7.80 40.83 14.32
C TYR A 139 -8.13 41.21 12.88
N LEU A 140 -7.51 40.56 11.89
CA LEU A 140 -7.81 40.82 10.48
C LEU A 140 -9.26 40.47 10.14
N GLY A 141 -9.78 39.33 10.63
CA GLY A 141 -11.17 38.93 10.42
C GLY A 141 -12.16 39.95 10.98
N ASN A 142 -11.92 40.46 12.20
CA ASN A 142 -12.76 41.47 12.82
C ASN A 142 -12.75 42.79 12.02
N THR A 143 -11.60 43.23 11.52
CA THR A 143 -11.50 44.46 10.71
C THR A 143 -12.20 44.33 9.35
N LEU A 144 -12.17 43.15 8.73
CA LEU A 144 -12.83 42.90 7.45
C LEU A 144 -14.35 42.75 7.59
N VAL A 145 -14.83 42.10 8.65
CA VAL A 145 -16.26 41.90 8.93
C VAL A 145 -16.93 43.20 9.43
N SER A 146 -16.23 43.99 10.24
CA SER A 146 -16.74 45.30 10.68
C SER A 146 -16.79 46.31 9.54
N GLY A 147 -15.86 46.26 8.58
CA GLY A 147 -15.90 47.09 7.36
C GLY A 147 -17.08 46.80 6.42
N PHE A 148 -17.62 45.57 6.43
CA PHE A 148 -18.81 45.19 5.66
C PHE A 148 -20.14 45.52 6.36
N SER A 149 -20.11 45.86 7.66
CA SER A 149 -21.32 46.06 8.47
C SER A 149 -21.91 47.47 8.40
N SER A 150 -21.29 48.39 7.64
CA SER A 150 -21.80 49.74 7.41
C SER A 150 -22.00 50.04 5.91
N ALA A 151 -22.76 49.19 5.23
CA ALA A 151 -23.37 49.53 3.94
C ALA A 151 -24.79 48.94 3.86
N PRO A 152 -25.86 49.73 4.07
CA PRO A 152 -27.19 49.33 3.65
C PRO A 152 -27.28 49.55 2.12
N ALA A 153 -26.61 48.70 1.36
CA ALA A 153 -26.76 48.65 -0.10
C ALA A 153 -27.76 47.53 -0.42
N GLN A 154 -29.05 47.86 -0.27
CA GLN A 154 -30.18 47.33 -1.05
C GLN A 154 -29.96 45.98 -1.74
N VAL A 155 -30.47 44.92 -1.11
CA VAL A 155 -30.70 43.61 -1.74
C VAL A 155 -31.82 43.78 -2.76
N GLN A 156 -31.47 44.16 -3.98
CA GLN A 156 -32.32 43.93 -5.13
C GLN A 156 -32.35 42.42 -5.37
N ALA A 157 -33.51 41.82 -5.10
CA ALA A 157 -33.82 40.44 -5.41
C ALA A 157 -33.80 40.22 -6.93
N SER A 158 -32.61 40.14 -7.52
CA SER A 158 -32.42 39.49 -8.81
C SER A 158 -32.22 38.01 -8.53
N ARG A 159 -33.22 37.20 -8.90
CA ARG A 159 -33.07 35.75 -9.01
C ARG A 159 -32.07 35.45 -10.12
N THR A 160 -30.79 35.45 -9.81
CA THR A 160 -29.77 34.85 -10.66
C THR A 160 -28.89 34.00 -9.77
N ALA A 161 -29.11 32.70 -9.91
CA ALA A 161 -28.38 31.64 -9.26
C ALA A 161 -26.88 31.91 -9.31
N THR A 162 -26.24 31.62 -8.19
CA THR A 162 -24.80 31.44 -7.96
C THR A 162 -24.10 30.96 -9.24
N ASP A 163 -23.58 31.89 -10.04
CA ASP A 163 -22.93 31.60 -11.32
C ASP A 163 -21.50 31.17 -10.97
N ILE A 164 -21.34 29.86 -10.74
CA ILE A 164 -20.06 29.22 -10.47
C ILE A 164 -19.26 29.32 -11.77
N VAL A 165 -18.39 30.32 -11.88
CA VAL A 165 -17.54 30.60 -13.05
C VAL A 165 -16.75 29.35 -13.51
N SER A 166 -16.50 28.39 -12.62
CA SER A 166 -15.84 27.11 -12.90
C SER A 166 -16.67 26.10 -13.71
N PHE A 167 -18.01 26.24 -13.79
CA PHE A 167 -18.86 25.29 -14.54
C PHE A 167 -19.04 25.66 -16.02
N ARG A 168 -18.79 26.92 -16.44
CA ARG A 168 -18.88 27.33 -17.86
C ARG A 168 -17.77 26.80 -18.75
N ALA A 169 -16.64 26.36 -18.18
CA ALA A 169 -15.56 25.76 -18.95
C ALA A 169 -15.91 24.37 -19.51
N PHE A 170 -16.88 23.67 -18.88
CA PHE A 170 -17.27 22.31 -19.26
C PHE A 170 -18.63 22.25 -19.97
N SER A 171 -19.30 23.39 -20.18
CA SER A 171 -20.65 23.44 -20.75
C SER A 171 -20.70 23.58 -22.27
N ALA A 172 -19.57 23.82 -22.94
CA ALA A 172 -19.49 23.85 -24.40
C ALA A 172 -19.00 22.49 -24.90
N ALA A 173 -19.92 21.57 -25.21
CA ALA A 173 -19.58 20.36 -25.95
C ALA A 173 -19.17 20.75 -27.38
N PRO A 174 -18.01 20.31 -27.90
CA PRO A 174 -17.65 20.59 -29.29
C PRO A 174 -18.68 19.99 -30.26
N PRO A 175 -18.95 20.66 -31.40
CA PRO A 175 -19.99 20.25 -32.33
C PRO A 175 -19.71 18.84 -32.88
N GLY A 176 -20.76 18.01 -32.95
CA GLY A 176 -20.65 16.63 -33.46
C GLY A 176 -20.25 15.58 -32.43
N THR A 177 -20.11 15.95 -31.14
CA THR A 177 -19.95 15.00 -30.05
C THR A 177 -21.29 14.49 -29.51
N LEU A 178 -21.27 13.34 -28.83
CA LEU A 178 -22.45 12.77 -28.17
C LEU A 178 -23.07 13.74 -27.14
N GLY A 179 -22.23 14.55 -26.48
CA GLY A 179 -22.67 15.60 -25.55
C GLY A 179 -23.43 16.74 -26.24
N ASP A 180 -22.98 17.18 -27.42
CA ASP A 180 -23.67 18.18 -28.25
C ASP A 180 -25.06 17.68 -28.69
N GLY A 181 -25.16 16.41 -29.10
CA GLY A 181 -26.44 15.76 -29.40
C GLY A 181 -27.41 15.73 -28.21
N TYR A 182 -26.90 15.40 -27.01
CA TYR A 182 -27.72 15.35 -25.80
C TYR A 182 -28.26 16.72 -25.40
N LEU A 183 -27.42 17.76 -25.47
CA LEU A 183 -27.81 19.14 -25.17
C LEU A 183 -28.87 19.67 -26.16
N ARG A 184 -28.74 19.33 -27.44
CA ARG A 184 -29.71 19.72 -28.47
C ARG A 184 -31.07 19.05 -28.29
N MET A 185 -31.09 17.78 -27.89
CA MET A 185 -32.34 17.08 -27.53
C MET A 185 -32.98 17.68 -26.28
N ALA A 186 -32.18 17.99 -25.25
CA ALA A 186 -32.69 18.60 -24.01
C ALA A 186 -33.36 19.96 -24.28
N HIS A 187 -32.76 20.80 -25.12
CA HIS A 187 -33.35 22.11 -25.48
C HIS A 187 -34.69 21.97 -26.21
N PHE A 188 -34.81 21.00 -27.12
CA PHE A 188 -36.07 20.71 -27.84
C PHE A 188 -37.23 20.35 -26.90
N THR A 189 -36.96 19.66 -25.79
CA THR A 189 -38.02 19.27 -24.84
C THR A 189 -38.60 20.43 -24.05
N GLN A 190 -37.88 21.55 -23.91
CA GLN A 190 -38.40 22.75 -23.23
C GLN A 190 -39.28 23.62 -24.12
N GLU A 191 -38.99 23.71 -25.42
CA GLU A 191 -39.80 24.50 -26.36
C GLU A 191 -41.17 23.86 -26.62
N VAL A 192 -41.29 22.53 -26.54
CA VAL A 192 -42.57 21.82 -26.71
C VAL A 192 -43.48 21.91 -25.48
N ARG A 193 -42.98 22.41 -24.34
CA ARG A 193 -43.76 22.58 -23.09
C ARG A 193 -44.30 24.01 -22.89
N LYS A 194 -44.21 24.88 -23.89
CA LYS A 194 -44.94 26.17 -23.94
C LYS A 194 -45.92 26.15 -25.10
#